data_AF-A0A8S3A1I7-F1
#
_entry.id   AF-A0A8S3A1I7-F1
#
_cell.length_a   1.000
_cell.length_b   1.000
_cell.length_c   1.000
_cell.angle_alpha   90.00
_cell.angle_beta   90.00
_cell.angle_gamma   90.00
#
_symmetry.space_group_name_H-M   'P 1'
#
loop_
_entity.id
_entity.type
_entity.pdbx_description
1 polymer ?
#
loop_
_entity_poly.entity_id
_entity_poly.type
_entity_poly.pdbx_seq_one_letter_code
_entity_poly.pdbx_strand_id
1 'polypeptide(L)' 'IDPKEPRKTSYVTTDHVIVAVGIEPNTDLAESAGLEIDPDQGGFLVNAELQARHNIWVAGDAASFYDIKLGRRRVEHYDH' A
#
# COMPACT_ATOMS: atom_id res chain seq x y z
N ILE A 1 7.98 8.54 -30.14
CA ILE A 1 8.96 8.41 -29.04
C ILE A 1 10.23 7.87 -29.67
N ASP A 2 11.28 8.68 -29.76
CA ASP A 2 12.53 8.33 -30.44
C ASP A 2 13.35 7.34 -29.58
N PRO A 3 13.72 6.15 -30.09
CA PRO A 3 14.43 5.12 -29.33
C PRO A 3 15.93 5.39 -29.09
N LYS A 4 16.47 6.57 -29.45
CA LYS A 4 17.93 6.85 -29.41
C LYS A 4 18.41 7.91 -28.44
N GLU A 5 17.60 8.37 -27.49
CA GLU A 5 18.10 9.32 -26.47
C GLU A 5 18.76 8.56 -25.31
N PRO A 6 20.10 8.67 -25.11
CA PRO A 6 20.76 7.96 -24.03
C PRO A 6 20.27 8.48 -22.68
N ARG A 7 19.86 7.57 -21.78
CA ARG A 7 19.49 7.91 -20.40
C ARG A 7 20.64 8.70 -19.79
N LYS A 8 20.35 9.95 -19.39
CA LYS A 8 21.33 10.84 -18.75
C LYS A 8 21.77 10.18 -17.44
N THR A 9 22.96 9.60 -17.43
CA THR A 9 23.55 9.01 -16.22
C THR A 9 24.22 10.13 -15.46
N SER A 10 23.81 10.34 -14.21
CA SER A 10 24.38 11.35 -13.31
C SER A 10 24.81 10.68 -12.02
N TYR A 11 25.96 11.08 -11.51
CA TYR A 11 26.53 10.55 -10.27
C TYR A 11 26.40 11.59 -9.16
N VAL A 12 26.06 11.13 -7.96
CA VAL A 12 26.02 11.95 -6.74
C VAL A 12 26.85 11.23 -5.70
N THR A 13 27.89 11.90 -5.17
CA THR A 13 28.72 11.38 -4.08
C THR A 13 28.14 11.87 -2.75
N THR A 14 27.90 10.94 -1.83
CA THR A 14 27.40 11.22 -0.47
C THR A 14 27.91 10.15 0.49
N ASP A 15 28.01 10.48 1.78
CA ASP A 15 28.40 9.54 2.83
C ASP A 15 27.23 8.63 3.25
N HIS A 16 26.01 9.15 3.18
CA HIS A 16 24.78 8.44 3.55
C HIS A 16 23.61 8.78 2.63
N VAL A 17 22.65 7.86 2.54
CA VAL A 17 21.41 7.99 1.78
C VAL A 17 20.24 7.61 2.69
N ILE A 18 19.16 8.40 2.65
CA ILE A 18 17.86 8.08 3.25
C ILE A 18 16.86 7.92 2.11
N VAL A 19 16.10 6.82 2.14
CA VAL A 19 15.03 6.55 1.17
C VAL A 19 13.70 6.63 1.92
N ALA A 20 12.86 7.60 1.54
CA ALA A 20 11.56 7.85 2.13
C ALA A 20 10.51 8.07 1.02
N VAL A 21 10.24 7.01 0.26
CA VAL A 21 9.40 7.04 -0.96
C VAL A 21 8.04 6.37 -0.77
N GLY A 22 7.59 6.23 0.47
CA GLY A 22 6.34 5.56 0.85
C GLY A 22 6.56 4.17 1.44
N ILE A 23 5.46 3.47 1.74
CA ILE A 23 5.46 2.10 2.26
C ILE A 23 4.57 1.18 1.43
N GLU A 24 4.86 -0.12 1.52
CA GLU A 24 3.97 -1.18 1.06
C GLU A 24 3.29 -1.84 2.28
N PRO A 25 1.98 -2.12 2.21
CA PRO A 25 1.29 -2.78 3.31
C PRO A 25 1.82 -4.21 3.48
N ASN A 26 2.07 -4.62 4.71
CA ASN A 26 2.50 -5.99 5.01
C ASN A 26 1.32 -6.96 4.88
N THR A 27 1.27 -7.68 3.76
CA THR A 27 0.19 -8.61 3.41
C THR A 27 0.65 -10.07 3.34
N ASP A 28 1.80 -10.41 3.91
CA ASP A 28 2.40 -11.77 3.84
C ASP A 28 1.44 -12.87 4.32
N LEU A 29 0.54 -12.56 5.26
CA LEU A 29 -0.43 -13.50 5.79
C LEU A 29 -1.58 -13.82 4.82
N ALA A 30 -1.82 -12.98 3.81
CA ALA A 30 -3.02 -13.02 2.99
C ALA A 30 -3.21 -14.35 2.25
N GLU A 31 -2.14 -14.85 1.62
CA GLU A 31 -2.18 -16.10 0.84
C GLU A 31 -2.52 -17.28 1.76
N SER A 32 -1.79 -17.43 2.86
CA SER A 32 -1.99 -18.55 3.79
C SER A 32 -3.35 -18.51 4.50
N ALA A 33 -3.90 -17.32 4.73
CA ALA A 33 -5.17 -17.10 5.42
C ALA A 33 -6.38 -16.99 4.48
N GLY A 34 -6.17 -17.03 3.15
CA GLY A 34 -7.24 -16.86 2.16
C GLY A 34 -7.93 -15.50 2.23
N LEU A 35 -7.18 -14.45 2.61
CA LEU A 35 -7.66 -13.08 2.70
C LEU A 35 -7.43 -12.35 1.37
N GLU A 36 -8.38 -11.51 0.97
CA GLU A 36 -8.29 -10.76 -0.27
C GLU A 36 -7.45 -9.49 -0.09
N ILE A 37 -6.63 -9.19 -1.10
CA ILE A 37 -5.82 -7.97 -1.18
C ILE A 37 -6.44 -7.06 -2.25
N ASP A 38 -6.44 -5.75 -2.00
CA ASP A 38 -6.84 -4.75 -2.99
C ASP A 38 -5.80 -4.68 -4.13
N PRO A 39 -6.19 -4.98 -5.39
CA PRO A 39 -5.26 -5.01 -6.52
C PRO A 39 -4.78 -3.62 -6.95
N ASP A 40 -5.51 -2.55 -6.60
CA ASP A 40 -5.23 -1.19 -7.07
C ASP A 40 -4.51 -0.36 -6.00
N GLN A 41 -4.88 -0.52 -4.72
CA GLN A 41 -4.37 0.29 -3.60
C GLN A 41 -3.47 -0.49 -2.62
N GLY A 42 -3.42 -1.82 -2.74
CA GLY A 42 -2.77 -2.71 -1.78
C GLY A 42 -3.49 -2.80 -0.43
N GLY A 43 -3.03 -3.70 0.43
CA GLY A 43 -3.61 -3.93 1.75
C GLY A 43 -4.82 -4.88 1.72
N PHE A 44 -5.26 -5.32 2.88
CA PHE A 44 -6.36 -6.26 3.03
C PHE A 44 -7.70 -5.58 2.74
N LEU A 45 -8.52 -6.20 1.89
CA LEU A 45 -9.87 -5.75 1.66
C LEU A 45 -10.72 -5.99 2.90
N VAL A 46 -11.36 -4.91 3.38
CA VAL A 46 -12.29 -4.98 4.50
C VAL A 46 -13.65 -4.42 4.14
N ASN A 47 -14.69 -4.86 4.84
CA ASN A 47 -16.03 -4.27 4.74
C ASN A 47 -16.14 -2.93 5.50
N ALA A 48 -17.34 -2.35 5.55
CA ALA A 48 -17.60 -1.09 6.25
C ALA A 48 -17.38 -1.15 7.78
N GLU A 49 -17.32 -2.35 8.36
CA GLU A 49 -17.03 -2.61 9.77
C GLU A 49 -15.58 -3.04 9.99
N LEU A 50 -14.72 -2.87 8.98
CA LEU A 50 -13.30 -3.26 8.96
C LEU A 50 -13.03 -4.76 9.07
N GLN A 51 -14.03 -5.61 8.78
CA GLN A 51 -13.86 -7.06 8.77
C GLN A 51 -13.30 -7.54 7.43
N ALA A 52 -12.27 -8.39 7.48
CA ALA A 52 -11.77 -9.12 6.31
C ALA A 52 -12.47 -10.48 6.15
N ARG A 53 -12.82 -11.11 7.28
CA ARG A 53 -13.60 -12.38 7.40
C ARG A 53 -14.37 -12.39 8.71
N HIS A 54 -15.20 -13.41 8.91
CA HIS A 54 -15.84 -13.66 10.20
C HIS A 54 -14.79 -13.77 11.31
N ASN A 55 -14.91 -12.94 12.35
CA ASN A 55 -13.98 -12.82 13.47
C ASN A 55 -12.55 -12.33 13.11
N ILE A 56 -12.33 -11.70 11.95
CA ILE A 56 -11.03 -11.15 11.56
C ILE A 56 -11.22 -9.70 11.08
N TRP A 57 -10.49 -8.78 11.69
CA TRP A 57 -10.49 -7.35 11.36
C TRP A 57 -9.09 -6.87 10.98
N VAL A 58 -9.03 -5.82 10.17
CA VAL A 58 -7.77 -5.15 9.79
C VAL A 58 -7.94 -3.64 9.97
N ALA A 59 -6.91 -2.98 10.48
CA ALA A 59 -6.90 -1.54 10.75
C ALA A 59 -5.58 -0.90 10.31
N GLY A 60 -5.53 0.43 10.32
CA GLY A 60 -4.35 1.22 9.97
C GLY A 60 -3.89 1.03 8.52
N ASP A 61 -2.59 1.19 8.29
CA ASP A 61 -1.96 1.17 6.96
C ASP A 61 -2.18 -0.13 6.19
N ALA A 62 -2.48 -1.24 6.87
CA ALA A 62 -2.71 -2.53 6.24
C ALA A 62 -4.13 -2.68 5.66
N ALA A 63 -5.07 -1.80 5.99
CA ALA A 63 -6.46 -1.90 5.57
C ALA A 63 -6.76 -1.09 4.30
N SER A 64 -7.35 -1.75 3.30
CA SER A 64 -8.06 -1.05 2.22
C SER A 64 -9.55 -0.99 2.54
N PHE A 65 -9.98 0.13 3.10
CA PHE A 65 -11.32 0.35 3.65
C PHE A 65 -12.19 1.20 2.70
N TYR A 66 -13.50 1.21 2.96
CA TYR A 66 -14.44 2.04 2.21
C TYR A 66 -14.59 3.41 2.88
N ASP A 67 -14.00 4.44 2.29
CA ASP A 67 -14.27 5.82 2.66
C ASP A 67 -15.62 6.26 2.09
N ILE A 68 -16.47 6.84 2.94
CA ILE A 68 -17.85 7.21 2.61
C ILE A 68 -17.92 8.20 1.44
N LYS A 69 -16.88 9.02 1.25
CA LYS A 69 -16.84 10.05 0.20
C LYS A 69 -15.96 9.66 -0.98
N LEU A 70 -14.84 9.00 -0.71
CA LEU A 70 -13.79 8.76 -1.70
C LEU A 70 -13.78 7.33 -2.25
N GLY A 71 -14.64 6.46 -1.74
CA GLY A 71 -14.65 5.05 -2.12
C GLY A 71 -13.49 4.27 -1.50
N ARG A 72 -13.03 3.24 -2.19
CA ARG A 72 -11.98 2.34 -1.68
C ARG A 72 -10.63 3.06 -1.57
N ARG A 73 -10.01 3.04 -0.40
CA ARG A 73 -8.68 3.64 -0.18
C ARG A 73 -7.91 2.98 0.96
N ARG A 74 -6.60 3.22 0.96
CA ARG A 74 -5.65 2.98 2.05
C ARG A 74 -5.02 4.33 2.44
N VAL A 75 -4.67 4.51 3.71
CA VAL A 75 -4.14 5.79 4.22
C VAL A 75 -3.01 5.53 5.20
N GLU A 76 -1.98 6.37 5.15
CA GLU A 76 -0.79 6.32 6.01
C GLU A 76 -0.83 7.47 7.03
N HIS A 77 -1.88 7.52 7.84
CA HIS A 77 -2.11 8.61 8.79
C HIS A 77 -2.17 8.04 10.22
N TYR A 78 -1.51 8.71 11.16
CA TYR A 78 -1.48 8.32 12.58
C TYR A 78 -2.88 8.29 13.22
N ASP A 79 -3.79 9.14 12.77
CA ASP A 79 -5.14 9.28 13.32
C ASP A 79 -6.09 8.15 12.85
N HIS A 80 -5.60 7.17 12.09
CA HIS A 80 -6.39 6.18 11.35
C HIS A 80 -6.33 4.77 11.97
#